data_AF-A0A1H1TSK5-F1
#
_entry.id   AF-A0A1H1TSK5-F1
#
_cell.length_a   1.000
_cell.length_b   1.000
_cell.length_c   1.000
_cell.angle_alpha   90.00
_cell.angle_beta   90.00
_cell.angle_gamma   90.00
#
_symmetry.space_group_name_H-M   'P 1'
#
loop_
_entity.id
_entity.type
_entity.pdbx_description
1 polymer ?
#
loop_
_entity_poly.entity_id
_entity_poly.type
_entity_poly.pdbx_seq_one_letter_code
_entity_poly.pdbx_strand_id
1 'polypeptide(L)'
;MLSTIEHTITAIVCLITAIVIQRIFVRERSGDAAEDSIKGIKWFGLAIFTWGFGAILNLLFIEVFNWSVTHKMVIYTGVMISLANSLFILLSLPSIEHSKKRSFIVKLVKRFGTREFIGLYSGVMGMISFVFITASYNNEGSSNNFIWLIDIPISIFVALSLLYELNSAFSSRKMKFMLLPTFALFVLILFAVSHRIIPQDRALEIIDQQFWAMVGSITAISFKFLFILLFSILLYSWKFLSEKEHHESLAKELNLENSKLKLRLGRLELSNESHLDTISSMKKELSAFKKNQKVNFSDRQKEVLGNLAYFGVDKSYAEIASTMNISLEGFQTHIYQIKKLLNISGSGGKEQLITFALENNFSSFATPHDNK
;
A
#
# COMPACT_ATOMS: atom_id res chain seq x y z
N MET A 1 -3.29 28.31 -43.73
CA MET A 1 -4.55 27.85 -43.10
C MET A 1 -4.43 26.45 -42.50
N LEU A 2 -4.19 25.38 -43.27
CA LEU A 2 -4.17 24.01 -42.71
C LEU A 2 -3.03 23.79 -41.69
N SER A 3 -1.83 24.29 -41.97
CA SER A 3 -0.68 24.27 -41.03
C SER A 3 -0.96 25.11 -39.77
N THR A 4 -1.59 26.29 -39.90
CA THR A 4 -2.03 27.10 -38.76
C THR A 4 -3.01 26.32 -37.87
N ILE A 5 -3.99 25.63 -38.47
CA ILE A 5 -4.96 24.79 -37.73
C ILE A 5 -4.24 23.65 -37.01
N GLU A 6 -3.33 22.94 -37.69
CA GLU A 6 -2.53 21.86 -37.09
C GLU A 6 -1.76 22.34 -35.85
N HIS A 7 -1.02 23.44 -35.98
CA HIS A 7 -0.23 23.97 -34.88
C HIS A 7 -1.11 24.50 -33.76
N THR A 8 -2.26 25.10 -34.06
CA THR A 8 -3.21 25.57 -33.04
C THR A 8 -3.78 24.41 -32.22
N ILE A 9 -4.27 23.37 -32.90
CA ILE A 9 -4.80 22.16 -32.23
C ILE A 9 -3.70 21.49 -31.41
N THR A 10 -2.49 21.34 -31.99
CA THR A 10 -1.36 20.71 -31.31
C THR A 10 -0.96 21.51 -30.07
N ALA A 11 -0.88 22.85 -30.15
CA ALA A 11 -0.55 23.71 -29.02
C ALA A 11 -1.56 23.56 -27.88
N ILE A 12 -2.85 23.70 -28.18
CA ILE A 12 -3.92 23.62 -27.16
C ILE A 12 -3.89 22.27 -26.46
N VAL A 13 -3.93 21.18 -27.22
CA VAL A 13 -4.04 19.82 -26.67
C VAL A 13 -2.79 19.44 -25.89
N CYS A 14 -1.61 19.71 -26.43
CA CYS A 14 -0.37 19.33 -25.78
C CYS A 14 -0.14 20.17 -24.51
N LEU A 15 -0.41 21.47 -24.50
CA LEU A 15 -0.20 22.30 -23.31
C LEU A 15 -1.18 21.96 -22.20
N ILE A 16 -2.48 21.80 -22.51
CA ILE A 16 -3.47 21.38 -21.51
C ILE A 16 -3.08 20.02 -20.93
N THR A 17 -2.73 19.06 -21.80
CA THR A 17 -2.30 17.73 -21.37
C THR A 17 -1.03 17.80 -20.53
N ALA A 18 -0.04 18.61 -20.92
CA ALA A 18 1.19 18.79 -20.16
C ALA A 18 0.91 19.33 -18.75
N ILE A 19 -0.03 20.26 -18.60
CA ILE A 19 -0.47 20.76 -17.28
C ILE A 19 -1.12 19.63 -16.45
N VAL A 20 -1.97 18.82 -17.07
CA VAL A 20 -2.60 17.67 -16.39
C VAL A 20 -1.54 16.66 -15.93
N ILE A 21 -0.61 16.29 -16.80
CA ILE A 21 0.50 15.38 -16.47
C ILE A 21 1.40 15.99 -15.39
N GLN A 22 1.65 17.30 -15.41
CA GLN A 22 2.41 17.99 -14.38
C GLN A 22 1.73 17.91 -13.01
N ARG A 23 0.39 18.08 -12.96
CA ARG A 23 -0.37 17.88 -11.71
C ARG A 23 -0.28 16.44 -11.20
N ILE A 24 -0.35 15.46 -12.11
CA ILE A 24 -0.14 14.05 -11.76
C ILE A 24 1.26 13.85 -11.20
N PHE A 25 2.29 14.38 -11.86
CA PHE A 25 3.68 14.30 -11.42
C PHE A 25 3.88 14.85 -9.99
N VAL A 26 3.34 16.03 -9.70
CA VAL A 26 3.45 16.63 -8.35
C VAL A 26 2.75 15.76 -7.30
N ARG A 27 1.57 15.23 -7.62
CA ARG A 27 0.82 14.34 -6.71
C ARG A 27 1.55 13.02 -6.45
N GLU A 28 2.04 12.36 -7.50
CA GLU A 28 2.75 11.08 -7.37
C GLU A 28 4.10 11.27 -6.66
N ARG A 29 4.75 12.43 -6.82
CA ARG A 29 5.98 12.77 -6.10
C ARG A 29 5.78 12.93 -4.59
N SER A 30 4.60 13.39 -4.16
CA SER A 30 4.24 13.47 -2.74
C SER A 30 3.76 12.15 -2.14
N GLY A 31 3.51 11.13 -2.96
CA GLY A 31 3.13 9.79 -2.54
C GLY A 31 4.33 8.83 -2.47
N ASP A 32 4.05 7.56 -2.19
CA ASP A 32 5.05 6.48 -2.07
C ASP A 32 5.30 5.74 -3.40
N ALA A 33 5.20 6.47 -4.52
CA ALA A 33 5.35 5.89 -5.85
C ALA A 33 6.84 5.59 -6.16
N ALA A 34 7.09 4.51 -6.91
CA ALA A 34 8.43 4.13 -7.32
C ALA A 34 9.15 5.27 -8.07
N GLU A 35 10.42 5.51 -7.74
CA GLU A 35 11.22 6.61 -8.29
C GLU A 35 11.32 6.55 -9.83
N ASP A 36 11.39 5.33 -10.38
CA ASP A 36 11.43 5.10 -11.83
C ASP A 36 10.13 5.52 -12.52
N SER A 37 8.97 5.26 -11.91
CA SER A 37 7.66 5.69 -12.43
C SER A 37 7.53 7.21 -12.41
N ILE A 38 7.98 7.87 -11.33
CA ILE A 38 7.98 9.34 -11.20
C ILE A 38 8.85 9.98 -12.29
N LYS A 39 10.04 9.43 -12.54
CA LYS A 39 10.92 9.88 -13.63
C LYS A 39 10.26 9.72 -15.01
N GLY A 40 9.51 8.64 -15.22
CA GLY A 40 8.77 8.40 -16.46
C GLY A 40 7.71 9.45 -16.74
N ILE A 41 6.89 9.75 -15.73
CA ILE A 41 5.85 10.78 -15.82
C ILE A 41 6.46 12.15 -16.13
N LYS A 42 7.61 12.48 -15.50
CA LYS A 42 8.35 13.72 -15.79
C LYS A 42 8.76 13.81 -17.26
N TRP A 43 9.46 12.80 -17.77
CA TRP A 43 9.97 12.81 -19.14
C TRP A 43 8.84 12.78 -20.17
N PHE A 44 7.77 12.04 -19.91
CA PHE A 44 6.59 12.04 -20.75
C PHE A 44 5.90 13.41 -20.78
N GLY A 45 5.72 14.05 -19.61
CA GLY A 45 5.18 15.41 -19.52
C GLY A 45 6.03 16.43 -20.30
N LEU A 46 7.36 16.32 -20.21
CA LEU A 46 8.29 17.15 -20.98
C LEU A 46 8.20 16.89 -22.50
N ALA A 47 8.01 15.63 -22.92
CA ALA A 47 7.81 15.30 -24.33
C ALA A 47 6.58 16.00 -24.90
N ILE A 48 5.43 15.91 -24.21
CA ILE A 48 4.19 16.57 -24.62
C ILE A 48 4.36 18.10 -24.61
N PHE A 49 4.93 18.65 -23.53
CA PHE A 49 5.18 20.08 -23.43
C PHE A 49 6.02 20.59 -24.61
N THR A 50 7.04 19.84 -25.01
CA THR A 50 7.93 20.21 -26.13
C THR A 50 7.18 20.29 -27.46
N TRP A 51 6.23 19.38 -27.72
CA TRP A 51 5.35 19.51 -28.90
C TRP A 51 4.44 20.73 -28.83
N GLY A 52 3.85 21.00 -27.66
CA GLY A 52 2.98 22.17 -27.47
C GLY A 52 3.73 23.50 -27.62
N PHE A 53 4.88 23.62 -26.96
CA PHE A 53 5.77 24.78 -27.08
C PHE A 53 6.27 24.97 -28.52
N GLY A 54 6.65 23.88 -29.18
CA GLY A 54 7.07 23.94 -30.56
C GLY A 54 5.98 24.37 -31.54
N ALA A 55 4.74 23.98 -31.29
CA ALA A 55 3.61 24.45 -32.07
C ALA A 55 3.35 25.95 -31.87
N ILE A 56 3.50 26.48 -30.64
CA ILE A 56 3.45 27.93 -30.39
C ILE A 56 4.55 28.66 -31.16
N LEU A 57 5.80 28.17 -31.11
CA LEU A 57 6.89 28.81 -31.84
C LEU A 57 6.63 28.87 -33.34
N ASN A 58 6.12 27.78 -33.93
CA ASN A 58 5.73 27.78 -35.34
C ASN A 58 4.61 28.78 -35.64
N LEU A 59 3.59 28.89 -34.79
CA LEU A 59 2.53 29.90 -34.94
C LEU A 59 3.09 31.32 -34.86
N LEU A 60 4.00 31.60 -33.92
CA LEU A 60 4.64 32.90 -33.81
C LEU A 60 5.43 33.23 -35.09
N PHE A 61 6.22 32.29 -35.60
CA PHE A 61 6.98 32.52 -36.83
C PHE A 61 6.10 32.76 -38.05
N ILE A 62 5.00 32.01 -38.19
CA ILE A 62 4.12 32.11 -39.35
C ILE A 62 3.19 33.32 -39.27
N GLU A 63 2.55 33.56 -38.12
CA GLU A 63 1.48 34.56 -37.99
C GLU A 63 1.99 35.92 -37.48
N VAL A 64 3.01 35.96 -36.61
CA VAL A 64 3.55 37.22 -36.07
C VAL A 64 4.69 37.74 -36.94
N PHE A 65 5.61 36.86 -37.36
CA PHE A 65 6.77 37.24 -38.16
C PHE A 65 6.55 37.09 -39.67
N ASN A 66 5.41 36.56 -40.12
CA ASN A 66 5.09 36.33 -41.54
C ASN A 66 6.17 35.52 -42.29
N TRP A 67 6.85 34.60 -41.60
CA TRP A 67 7.83 33.73 -42.23
C TRP A 67 7.14 32.60 -43.00
N SER A 68 7.71 32.23 -44.14
CA SER A 68 7.22 31.06 -44.88
C SER A 68 7.47 29.77 -44.09
N VAL A 69 6.61 28.78 -44.27
CA VAL A 69 6.76 27.44 -43.65
C VAL A 69 8.08 26.77 -44.05
N THR A 70 8.63 27.16 -45.21
CA THR A 70 9.90 26.66 -45.75
C THR A 70 11.12 27.47 -45.32
N HIS A 71 10.94 28.50 -44.50
CA HIS A 71 12.02 29.35 -44.03
C HIS A 71 12.99 28.54 -43.16
N LYS A 72 14.30 28.72 -43.38
CA LYS A 72 15.36 27.91 -42.72
C LYS A 72 15.23 27.92 -41.19
N MET A 73 14.94 29.08 -40.59
CA MET A 73 14.77 29.19 -39.13
C MET A 73 13.60 28.36 -38.60
N VAL A 74 12.46 28.35 -39.32
CA VAL A 74 11.28 27.57 -38.94
C VAL A 74 11.62 26.08 -38.95
N ILE A 75 12.31 25.63 -40.01
CA ILE A 75 12.73 24.24 -40.16
C ILE A 75 13.76 23.84 -39.10
N TYR A 76 14.78 24.66 -38.84
CA TYR A 76 15.80 24.34 -37.82
C TYR A 76 15.20 24.27 -36.41
N THR A 77 14.34 25.22 -36.04
CA THR A 77 13.63 25.17 -34.76
C THR A 77 12.71 23.94 -34.70
N GLY A 78 11.99 23.64 -35.79
CA GLY A 78 11.15 22.45 -35.90
C GLY A 78 11.90 21.13 -35.69
N VAL A 79 13.06 20.97 -36.34
CA VAL A 79 13.93 19.80 -36.16
C VAL A 79 14.43 19.73 -34.73
N MET A 80 14.93 20.84 -34.15
CA MET A 80 15.39 20.87 -32.76
C MET A 80 14.30 20.41 -31.78
N ILE A 81 13.07 20.89 -31.95
CA ILE A 81 11.91 20.49 -31.16
C ILE A 81 11.61 18.99 -31.33
N SER A 82 11.66 18.48 -32.56
CA SER A 82 11.39 17.06 -32.86
C SER A 82 12.42 16.13 -32.21
N LEU A 83 13.70 16.51 -32.26
CA LEU A 83 14.80 15.78 -31.62
C LEU A 83 14.69 15.83 -30.09
N ALA A 84 14.41 17.01 -29.52
CA ALA A 84 14.20 17.15 -28.08
C ALA A 84 13.01 16.30 -27.59
N ASN A 85 11.91 16.29 -28.34
CA ASN A 85 10.76 15.44 -28.04
C ASN A 85 11.15 13.94 -28.10
N SER A 86 11.84 13.51 -29.16
CA SER A 86 12.31 12.13 -29.30
C SER A 86 13.17 11.69 -28.11
N LEU A 87 14.08 12.55 -27.64
CA LEU A 87 14.88 12.30 -26.43
C LEU A 87 14.01 12.07 -25.20
N PHE A 88 13.04 12.95 -24.95
CA PHE A 88 12.14 12.83 -23.80
C PHE A 88 11.27 11.58 -23.86
N ILE A 89 10.80 11.19 -25.06
CA ILE A 89 10.10 9.92 -25.25
C ILE A 89 11.02 8.76 -24.87
N LEU A 90 12.25 8.70 -25.38
CA LEU A 90 13.19 7.61 -25.08
C LEU A 90 13.51 7.51 -23.59
N LEU A 91 13.65 8.65 -22.90
CA LEU A 91 13.88 8.71 -21.45
C LEU A 91 12.66 8.29 -20.62
N SER A 92 11.45 8.34 -21.19
CA SER A 92 10.23 7.87 -20.53
C SER A 92 10.02 6.35 -20.62
N LEU A 93 10.60 5.68 -21.62
CA LEU A 93 10.42 4.24 -21.86
C LEU A 93 10.86 3.33 -20.71
N PRO A 94 12.00 3.57 -20.02
CA PRO A 94 12.44 2.70 -18.93
C PRO A 94 11.44 2.55 -17.78
N SER A 95 10.58 3.55 -17.60
CA SER A 95 9.54 3.61 -16.57
C SER A 95 8.28 2.81 -16.91
N ILE A 96 8.15 2.32 -18.15
CA ILE A 96 7.08 1.41 -18.52
C ILE A 96 7.42 0.04 -17.95
N GLU A 97 6.69 -0.47 -16.97
CA GLU A 97 6.97 -1.78 -16.38
C GLU A 97 6.28 -2.93 -17.13
N HIS A 98 7.05 -3.97 -17.45
CA HIS A 98 6.56 -5.22 -18.01
C HIS A 98 7.52 -6.39 -17.79
N SER A 99 7.00 -7.62 -17.80
CA SER A 99 7.76 -8.86 -17.53
C SER A 99 8.59 -9.38 -18.71
N LYS A 100 8.40 -8.84 -19.93
CA LYS A 100 9.13 -9.28 -21.12
C LYS A 100 10.55 -8.68 -21.20
N LYS A 101 11.39 -9.26 -22.06
CA LYS A 101 12.72 -8.73 -22.40
C LYS A 101 12.59 -7.25 -22.79
N ARG A 102 13.51 -6.40 -22.31
CA ARG A 102 13.52 -4.97 -22.65
C ARG A 102 14.07 -4.72 -24.05
N SER A 103 13.57 -3.67 -24.70
CA SER A 103 14.14 -3.16 -25.95
C SER A 103 15.62 -2.77 -25.77
N PHE A 104 16.36 -2.76 -26.88
CA PHE A 104 17.77 -2.35 -26.87
C PHE A 104 17.94 -0.93 -26.30
N ILE A 105 17.05 0.01 -26.66
CA ILE A 105 17.15 1.39 -26.18
C ILE A 105 16.93 1.48 -24.67
N VAL A 106 15.94 0.78 -24.11
CA VAL A 106 15.73 0.78 -22.66
C VAL A 106 16.96 0.21 -21.93
N LYS A 107 17.60 -0.82 -22.48
CA LYS A 107 18.86 -1.33 -21.92
C LYS A 107 19.98 -0.29 -21.99
N LEU A 108 20.07 0.46 -23.09
CA LEU A 108 21.09 1.50 -23.27
C LEU A 108 20.86 2.66 -22.28
N VAL A 109 19.64 3.18 -22.16
CA VAL A 109 19.29 4.23 -21.20
C VAL A 109 19.55 3.79 -19.76
N LYS A 110 19.22 2.54 -19.40
CA LYS A 110 19.52 2.00 -18.06
C LYS A 110 21.02 1.79 -17.82
N ARG A 111 21.79 1.42 -18.84
CA ARG A 111 23.24 1.16 -18.72
C ARG A 111 24.06 2.43 -18.52
N PHE A 112 23.75 3.49 -19.26
CA PHE A 112 24.46 4.78 -19.19
C PHE A 112 23.82 5.74 -18.16
N GLY A 113 22.63 5.42 -17.66
CA GLY A 113 21.88 6.37 -16.83
C GLY A 113 21.40 7.59 -17.64
N THR A 114 20.57 8.42 -17.00
CA THR A 114 19.88 9.51 -17.70
C THR A 114 20.84 10.60 -18.18
N ARG A 115 21.79 11.03 -17.35
CA ARG A 115 22.71 12.14 -17.65
C ARG A 115 23.67 11.80 -18.79
N GLU A 116 24.28 10.62 -18.75
CA GLU A 116 25.24 10.22 -19.78
C GLU A 116 24.53 9.90 -21.09
N PHE A 117 23.32 9.31 -21.04
CA PHE A 117 22.51 9.10 -22.24
C PHE A 117 22.14 10.42 -22.92
N ILE A 118 21.78 11.47 -22.16
CA ILE A 118 21.55 12.81 -22.72
C ILE A 118 22.82 13.32 -23.39
N GLY A 119 23.99 13.19 -22.74
CA GLY A 119 25.27 13.60 -23.33
C GLY A 119 25.59 12.87 -24.63
N LEU A 120 25.40 11.55 -24.67
CA LEU A 120 25.61 10.72 -25.85
C LEU A 120 24.64 11.09 -26.97
N TYR A 121 23.34 11.21 -26.66
CA TYR A 121 22.32 11.60 -27.61
C TYR A 121 22.60 12.98 -28.21
N SER A 122 22.87 13.98 -27.36
CA SER A 122 23.21 15.33 -27.80
C SER A 122 24.51 15.38 -28.60
N GLY A 123 25.51 14.56 -28.26
CA GLY A 123 26.75 14.46 -29.03
C GLY A 123 26.52 13.91 -30.44
N VAL A 124 25.81 12.78 -30.56
CA VAL A 124 25.46 12.18 -31.86
C VAL A 124 24.61 13.13 -32.69
N MET A 125 23.62 13.77 -32.09
CA MET A 125 22.79 14.75 -32.77
C MET A 125 23.57 15.97 -33.21
N GLY A 126 24.46 16.49 -32.36
CA GLY A 126 25.33 17.61 -32.71
C GLY A 126 26.19 17.29 -33.93
N MET A 127 26.76 16.09 -34.00
CA MET A 127 27.51 15.62 -35.17
C MET A 127 26.64 15.55 -36.43
N ILE A 128 25.47 14.92 -36.35
CA ILE A 128 24.56 14.79 -37.51
C ILE A 128 24.09 16.17 -37.96
N SER A 129 23.62 17.01 -37.04
CA SER A 129 23.19 18.38 -37.34
C SER A 129 24.31 19.20 -37.97
N PHE A 130 25.55 19.08 -37.49
CA PHE A 130 26.69 19.78 -38.08
C PHE A 130 26.92 19.38 -39.54
N VAL A 131 26.90 18.08 -39.85
CA VAL A 131 27.07 17.58 -41.23
C VAL A 131 25.97 18.13 -42.14
N PHE A 132 24.71 18.08 -41.71
CA PHE A 132 23.58 18.55 -42.52
C PHE A 132 23.53 20.06 -42.68
N ILE A 133 23.88 20.82 -41.64
CA ILE A 133 23.99 22.28 -41.71
C ILE A 133 25.09 22.66 -42.70
N THR A 134 26.27 22.07 -42.58
CA THR A 134 27.41 22.34 -43.47
C THR A 134 27.08 21.97 -44.92
N ALA A 135 26.46 20.81 -45.14
CA ALA A 135 26.03 20.39 -46.48
C ALA A 135 24.94 21.29 -47.08
N SER A 136 24.04 21.84 -46.24
CA SER A 136 22.97 22.75 -46.66
C SER A 136 23.48 24.17 -46.95
N TYR A 137 24.49 24.67 -46.24
CA TYR A 137 25.12 25.96 -46.56
C TYR A 137 25.92 25.93 -47.85
N ASN A 138 26.55 24.79 -48.17
CA ASN A 138 27.40 24.66 -49.35
C ASN A 138 26.63 24.31 -50.65
N ASN A 139 25.33 23.97 -50.56
CA ASN A 139 24.51 23.60 -51.71
C ASN A 139 23.23 24.44 -51.78
N GLU A 140 23.27 25.57 -52.48
CA GLU A 140 22.12 26.47 -52.66
C GLU A 140 20.95 25.86 -53.45
N GLY A 141 21.20 24.80 -54.24
CA GLY A 141 20.19 24.09 -55.01
C GLY A 141 19.40 23.03 -54.24
N SER A 142 19.71 22.79 -52.96
CA SER A 142 19.01 21.78 -52.16
C SER A 142 17.77 22.37 -51.47
N SER A 143 16.63 21.69 -51.58
CA SER A 143 15.41 22.11 -50.86
C SER A 143 15.66 22.14 -49.36
N ASN A 144 15.21 23.19 -48.67
CA ASN A 144 15.32 23.28 -47.20
C ASN A 144 14.63 22.10 -46.47
N ASN A 145 13.71 21.39 -47.15
CA ASN A 145 13.07 20.19 -46.63
C ASN A 145 14.05 19.03 -46.40
N PHE A 146 15.22 19.03 -47.05
CA PHE A 146 16.27 18.03 -46.83
C PHE A 146 16.81 18.03 -45.39
N ILE A 147 16.66 19.14 -44.66
CA ILE A 147 17.05 19.25 -43.25
C ILE A 147 16.20 18.32 -42.36
N TRP A 148 14.95 18.01 -42.75
CA TRP A 148 14.11 17.04 -42.05
C TRP A 148 14.64 15.60 -42.11
N LEU A 149 15.59 15.30 -43.02
CA LEU A 149 16.21 13.98 -43.13
C LEU A 149 16.92 13.56 -41.84
N ILE A 150 17.40 14.52 -41.05
CA ILE A 150 18.03 14.30 -39.73
C ILE A 150 17.06 13.55 -38.79
N ASP A 151 15.77 13.88 -38.83
CA ASP A 151 14.78 13.41 -37.86
C ASP A 151 14.30 11.98 -38.14
N ILE A 152 14.46 11.48 -39.37
CA ILE A 152 13.88 10.20 -39.82
C ILE A 152 14.44 9.00 -39.06
N PRO A 153 15.77 8.78 -39.02
CA PRO A 153 16.29 7.57 -38.40
C PRO A 153 15.87 7.52 -36.93
N ILE A 154 15.93 8.66 -36.25
CA ILE A 154 15.57 8.78 -34.84
C ILE A 154 14.07 8.54 -34.63
N SER A 155 13.21 9.15 -35.45
CA SER A 155 11.77 8.95 -35.37
C SER A 155 11.39 7.48 -35.60
N ILE A 156 12.04 6.79 -36.54
CA ILE A 156 11.85 5.35 -36.77
C ILE A 156 12.32 4.54 -35.56
N PHE A 157 13.50 4.84 -35.01
CA PHE A 157 14.03 4.18 -33.80
C PHE A 157 13.09 4.36 -32.60
N VAL A 158 12.55 5.57 -32.40
CA VAL A 158 11.56 5.88 -31.37
C VAL A 158 10.27 5.10 -31.61
N ALA A 159 9.76 5.09 -32.85
CA ALA A 159 8.53 4.37 -33.21
C ALA A 159 8.63 2.86 -32.95
N LEU A 160 9.75 2.24 -33.34
CA LEU A 160 10.01 0.82 -33.08
C LEU A 160 10.12 0.53 -31.57
N SER A 161 10.77 1.41 -30.82
CA SER A 161 10.92 1.25 -29.37
C SER A 161 9.58 1.41 -28.65
N LEU A 162 8.76 2.36 -29.08
CA LEU A 162 7.38 2.53 -28.60
C LEU A 162 6.53 1.32 -28.91
N LEU A 163 6.55 0.83 -30.16
CA LEU A 163 5.80 -0.36 -30.57
C LEU A 163 6.16 -1.55 -29.67
N TYR A 164 7.44 -1.76 -29.40
CA TYR A 164 7.90 -2.87 -28.59
C TYR A 164 7.52 -2.74 -27.10
N GLU A 165 7.81 -1.59 -26.47
CA GLU A 165 7.59 -1.39 -25.03
C GLU A 165 6.09 -1.28 -24.71
N LEU A 166 5.31 -0.54 -25.51
CA LEU A 166 3.86 -0.42 -25.30
C LEU A 166 3.15 -1.76 -25.50
N ASN A 167 3.47 -2.48 -26.58
CA ASN A 167 2.86 -3.79 -26.83
C ASN A 167 3.24 -4.79 -25.74
N SER A 168 4.49 -4.77 -25.28
CA SER A 168 4.94 -5.62 -24.18
C SER A 168 4.21 -5.31 -22.87
N ALA A 169 4.03 -4.03 -22.56
CA ALA A 169 3.31 -3.58 -21.36
C ALA A 169 1.81 -3.90 -21.38
N PHE A 170 1.13 -3.65 -22.49
CA PHE A 170 -0.29 -4.01 -22.60
C PHE A 170 -0.49 -5.52 -22.59
N SER A 171 0.41 -6.28 -23.22
CA SER A 171 0.38 -7.73 -23.21
C SER A 171 0.59 -8.30 -21.81
N SER A 172 1.52 -7.78 -21.01
CA SER A 172 1.71 -8.22 -19.62
C SER A 172 0.49 -7.92 -18.74
N ARG A 173 -0.26 -6.86 -19.06
CA ARG A 173 -1.48 -6.45 -18.35
C ARG A 173 -2.77 -7.12 -18.87
N LYS A 174 -2.65 -8.13 -19.74
CA LYS A 174 -3.77 -8.84 -20.39
C LYS A 174 -4.69 -7.94 -21.24
N MET A 175 -4.24 -6.75 -21.63
CA MET A 175 -4.99 -5.80 -22.47
C MET A 175 -4.73 -6.04 -23.97
N LYS A 176 -5.10 -7.23 -24.48
CA LYS A 176 -4.79 -7.64 -25.87
C LYS A 176 -5.35 -6.68 -26.94
N PHE A 177 -6.48 -6.02 -26.67
CA PHE A 177 -7.10 -5.04 -27.58
C PHE A 177 -6.18 -3.84 -27.88
N MET A 178 -5.28 -3.49 -26.96
CA MET A 178 -4.39 -2.34 -27.11
C MET A 178 -3.26 -2.55 -28.13
N LEU A 179 -3.10 -3.77 -28.65
CA LEU A 179 -2.14 -4.08 -29.71
C LEU A 179 -2.47 -3.33 -31.00
N LEU A 180 -3.76 -3.21 -31.34
CA LEU A 180 -4.19 -2.52 -32.56
C LEU A 180 -3.94 -1.00 -32.50
N PRO A 181 -4.36 -0.27 -31.44
CA PRO A 181 -3.97 1.13 -31.25
C PRO A 181 -2.45 1.36 -31.23
N THR A 182 -1.67 0.43 -30.65
CA THR A 182 -0.20 0.55 -30.62
C THR A 182 0.41 0.39 -32.02
N PHE A 183 -0.09 -0.55 -32.81
CA PHE A 183 0.33 -0.73 -34.20
C PHE A 183 -0.11 0.44 -35.07
N ALA A 184 -1.32 0.96 -34.88
CA ALA A 184 -1.82 2.14 -35.56
C ALA A 184 -0.93 3.36 -35.26
N LEU A 185 -0.49 3.55 -34.00
CA LEU A 185 0.46 4.60 -33.64
C LEU A 185 1.76 4.47 -34.44
N PHE A 186 2.33 3.26 -34.51
CA PHE A 186 3.55 3.01 -35.28
C PHE A 186 3.38 3.39 -36.76
N VAL A 187 2.30 2.94 -37.39
CA VAL A 187 2.01 3.22 -38.80
C VAL A 187 1.80 4.72 -39.02
N LEU A 188 1.05 5.41 -38.14
CA LEU A 188 0.84 6.85 -38.23
C LEU A 188 2.14 7.65 -38.11
N ILE A 189 3.08 7.22 -37.25
CA ILE A 189 4.41 7.85 -37.16
C ILE A 189 5.16 7.67 -38.48
N LEU A 190 5.16 6.47 -39.08
CA LEU A 190 5.82 6.25 -40.36
C LEU A 190 5.23 7.12 -41.48
N PHE A 191 3.90 7.22 -41.55
CA PHE A 191 3.24 8.12 -42.51
C PHE A 191 3.56 9.59 -42.27
N ALA A 192 3.55 10.06 -41.01
CA ALA A 192 3.87 11.45 -40.69
C ALA A 192 5.32 11.80 -41.03
N VAL A 193 6.26 10.89 -40.76
CA VAL A 193 7.68 11.07 -41.12
C VAL A 193 7.85 11.05 -42.64
N SER A 194 7.16 10.16 -43.35
CA SER A 194 7.22 10.06 -44.82
C SER A 194 6.66 11.31 -45.50
N HIS A 195 5.55 11.85 -44.97
CA HIS A 195 4.92 13.06 -45.47
C HIS A 195 5.84 14.29 -45.42
N ARG A 196 6.69 14.40 -44.38
CA ARG A 196 7.66 15.51 -44.25
C ARG A 196 8.76 15.50 -45.31
N ILE A 197 9.03 14.36 -45.94
CA ILE A 197 10.17 14.17 -46.86
C ILE A 197 9.75 14.43 -48.29
N ILE A 198 8.60 13.90 -48.69
CA ILE A 198 8.16 13.93 -50.08
C ILE A 198 7.92 15.39 -50.46
N PRO A 199 8.75 15.96 -51.37
CA PRO A 199 8.56 17.33 -51.83
C PRO A 199 7.15 17.44 -52.41
N GLN A 200 6.42 18.50 -52.05
CA GLN A 200 5.06 18.72 -52.57
C GLN A 200 5.05 18.61 -54.09
N ASP A 201 6.11 19.10 -54.74
CA ASP A 201 6.29 19.12 -56.20
C ASP A 201 6.31 17.73 -56.85
N ARG A 202 6.77 16.67 -56.15
CA ARG A 202 6.76 15.28 -56.66
C ARG A 202 5.47 14.53 -56.33
N ALA A 203 4.75 14.96 -55.30
CA ALA A 203 3.45 14.37 -54.95
C ALA A 203 2.35 14.79 -55.93
N LEU A 204 2.47 15.99 -56.51
CA LEU A 204 1.55 16.55 -57.51
C LEU A 204 1.38 15.68 -58.77
N GLU A 205 2.37 14.85 -59.11
CA GLU A 205 2.28 13.94 -60.26
C GLU A 205 1.31 12.77 -60.04
N ILE A 206 0.95 12.47 -58.78
CA ILE A 206 0.20 11.27 -58.40
C ILE A 206 -1.07 11.62 -57.60
N ILE A 207 -1.03 12.68 -56.79
CA ILE A 207 -2.07 13.03 -55.82
C ILE A 207 -2.28 14.56 -55.78
N ASP A 208 -3.53 14.98 -55.64
CA ASP A 208 -3.89 16.38 -55.44
C ASP A 208 -3.18 17.02 -54.23
N GLN A 209 -2.69 18.26 -54.40
CA GLN A 209 -1.91 18.98 -53.38
C GLN A 209 -2.68 19.18 -52.08
N GLN A 210 -3.97 19.50 -52.19
CA GLN A 210 -4.81 19.80 -51.05
C GLN A 210 -5.10 18.52 -50.28
N PHE A 211 -5.37 17.41 -50.98
CA PHE A 211 -5.49 16.10 -50.37
C PHE A 211 -4.19 15.65 -49.66
N TRP A 212 -3.03 15.80 -50.31
CA TRP A 212 -1.74 15.44 -49.72
C TRP A 212 -1.44 16.26 -48.45
N ALA A 213 -1.68 17.57 -48.48
CA ALA A 213 -1.54 18.43 -47.30
C ALA A 213 -2.51 18.04 -46.17
N MET A 214 -3.76 17.69 -46.53
CA MET A 214 -4.78 17.25 -45.58
C MET A 214 -4.40 15.95 -44.88
N VAL A 215 -3.98 14.93 -45.64
CA VAL A 215 -3.53 13.64 -45.10
C VAL A 215 -2.36 13.83 -44.15
N GLY A 216 -1.38 14.67 -44.52
CA GLY A 216 -0.25 15.01 -43.65
C GLY A 216 -0.67 15.59 -42.32
N SER A 217 -1.52 16.62 -42.36
CA SER A 217 -2.00 17.29 -41.16
C SER A 217 -2.83 16.37 -40.26
N ILE A 218 -3.77 15.61 -40.84
CA ILE A 218 -4.58 14.63 -40.10
C ILE A 218 -3.69 13.58 -39.45
N THR A 219 -2.72 13.04 -40.18
CA THR A 219 -1.79 12.02 -39.66
C THR A 219 -0.96 12.59 -38.53
N ALA A 220 -0.41 13.79 -38.72
CA ALA A 220 0.44 14.48 -37.76
C ALA A 220 -0.29 14.82 -36.45
N ILE A 221 -1.58 15.14 -36.52
CA ILE A 221 -2.44 15.34 -35.35
C ILE A 221 -2.76 13.98 -34.71
N SER A 222 -3.23 13.03 -35.50
CA SER A 222 -3.74 11.74 -35.03
C SER A 222 -2.72 10.95 -34.23
N PHE A 223 -1.46 10.88 -34.68
CA PHE A 223 -0.44 10.13 -33.93
C PHE A 223 -0.15 10.76 -32.57
N LYS A 224 -0.11 12.10 -32.47
CA LYS A 224 0.16 12.80 -31.20
C LYS A 224 -0.97 12.53 -30.19
N PHE A 225 -2.22 12.61 -30.65
CA PHE A 225 -3.38 12.29 -29.83
C PHE A 225 -3.38 10.82 -29.39
N LEU A 226 -3.16 9.90 -30.32
CA LEU A 226 -3.11 8.47 -30.03
C LEU A 226 -1.98 8.13 -29.05
N PHE A 227 -0.83 8.76 -29.21
CA PHE A 227 0.30 8.63 -28.29
C PHE A 227 -0.07 9.10 -26.87
N ILE A 228 -0.66 10.30 -26.74
CA ILE A 228 -1.12 10.84 -25.47
C ILE A 228 -2.15 9.90 -24.82
N LEU A 229 -3.11 9.41 -25.60
CA LEU A 229 -4.16 8.51 -25.13
C LEU A 229 -3.57 7.18 -24.61
N LEU A 230 -2.73 6.53 -25.42
CA LEU A 230 -2.09 5.26 -25.07
C LEU A 230 -1.29 5.36 -23.78
N PHE A 231 -0.51 6.43 -23.64
CA PHE A 231 0.32 6.62 -22.45
C PHE A 231 -0.53 7.01 -21.23
N SER A 232 -1.59 7.80 -21.42
CA SER A 232 -2.55 8.11 -20.34
C SER A 232 -3.24 6.84 -19.83
N ILE A 233 -3.65 5.95 -20.74
CA ILE A 233 -4.19 4.63 -20.39
C ILE A 233 -3.15 3.80 -19.64
N LEU A 234 -1.88 3.84 -20.07
CA LEU A 234 -0.81 3.09 -19.42
C LEU A 234 -0.56 3.59 -17.98
N LEU A 235 -0.57 4.91 -17.77
CA LEU A 235 -0.45 5.52 -16.43
C LEU A 235 -1.63 5.13 -15.54
N TYR A 236 -2.86 5.27 -16.04
CA TYR A 236 -4.06 4.94 -15.25
C TYR A 236 -4.18 3.44 -14.97
N SER A 237 -3.89 2.61 -15.96
CA SER A 237 -3.85 1.16 -15.81
C SER A 237 -2.84 0.72 -14.77
N TRP A 238 -1.66 1.36 -14.72
CA TRP A 238 -0.65 1.04 -13.70
C TRP A 238 -1.19 1.35 -12.31
N LYS A 239 -1.79 2.53 -12.11
CA LYS A 239 -2.39 2.91 -10.83
C LYS A 239 -3.48 1.92 -10.37
N PHE A 240 -4.33 1.48 -11.29
CA PHE A 240 -5.35 0.49 -10.96
C PHE A 240 -4.76 -0.87 -10.55
N LEU A 241 -3.69 -1.30 -11.22
CA LEU A 241 -2.98 -2.54 -10.87
C LEU A 241 -2.28 -2.42 -9.52
N SER A 242 -1.60 -1.32 -9.24
CA SER A 242 -0.91 -1.11 -7.96
C SER A 242 -1.88 -1.03 -6.78
N GLU A 243 -3.00 -0.33 -6.94
CA GLU A 243 -4.05 -0.26 -5.91
C GLU A 243 -4.63 -1.66 -5.63
N LYS A 244 -4.88 -2.45 -6.68
CA LYS A 244 -5.39 -3.82 -6.53
C LYS A 244 -4.39 -4.73 -5.81
N GLU A 245 -3.11 -4.67 -6.16
CA GLU A 245 -2.05 -5.45 -5.50
C GLU A 245 -1.92 -5.06 -4.01
N HIS A 246 -1.99 -3.76 -3.71
CA HIS A 246 -1.98 -3.28 -2.32
C HIS A 246 -3.18 -3.81 -1.52
N HIS A 247 -4.39 -3.73 -2.10
CA HIS A 247 -5.59 -4.28 -1.47
C HIS A 247 -5.52 -5.80 -1.26
N GLU A 248 -4.96 -6.55 -2.21
CA GLU A 248 -4.79 -8.00 -2.08
C GLU A 248 -3.76 -8.36 -0.99
N SER A 249 -2.66 -7.59 -0.89
CA SER A 249 -1.66 -7.75 0.16
C SER A 249 -2.27 -7.49 1.55
N LEU A 250 -2.98 -6.38 1.70
CA LEU A 250 -3.67 -6.02 2.95
C LEU A 250 -4.70 -7.08 3.35
N ALA A 251 -5.45 -7.62 2.39
CA ALA A 251 -6.41 -8.70 2.64
C ALA A 251 -5.71 -9.99 3.10
N LYS A 252 -4.53 -10.33 2.55
CA LYS A 252 -3.74 -11.48 3.01
C LYS A 252 -3.22 -11.29 4.44
N GLU A 253 -2.73 -10.10 4.77
CA GLU A 253 -2.24 -9.77 6.10
C GLU A 253 -3.37 -9.84 7.15
N LEU A 254 -4.52 -9.21 6.86
CA LEU A 254 -5.71 -9.25 7.71
C LEU A 254 -6.24 -10.68 7.91
N ASN A 255 -6.24 -11.50 6.85
CA ASN A 255 -6.65 -12.91 6.97
C ASN A 255 -5.68 -13.70 7.86
N LEU A 256 -4.38 -13.45 7.75
CA LEU A 256 -3.36 -14.10 8.57
C LEU A 256 -3.49 -13.67 10.03
N GLU A 257 -3.71 -12.39 10.31
CA GLU A 257 -3.96 -11.90 11.67
C GLU A 257 -5.25 -12.47 12.26
N ASN A 258 -6.34 -12.49 11.49
CA ASN A 258 -7.62 -13.05 11.92
C ASN A 258 -7.49 -14.56 12.23
N SER A 259 -6.73 -15.31 11.43
CA SER A 259 -6.43 -16.72 11.73
C SER A 259 -5.64 -16.91 13.04
N LYS A 260 -4.65 -16.04 13.31
CA LYS A 260 -3.89 -16.05 14.57
C LYS A 260 -4.77 -15.71 15.77
N LEU A 261 -5.67 -14.72 15.61
CA LEU A 261 -6.62 -14.32 16.65
C LEU A 261 -7.61 -15.44 16.97
N LYS A 262 -8.15 -16.13 15.95
CA LYS A 262 -9.02 -17.30 16.16
C LYS A 262 -8.32 -18.42 16.91
N LEU A 263 -7.06 -18.72 16.58
CA LEU A 263 -6.27 -19.72 17.31
C LEU A 263 -6.01 -19.30 18.77
N ARG A 264 -5.75 -18.02 19.03
CA ARG A 264 -5.59 -17.51 20.40
C ARG A 264 -6.89 -17.58 21.19
N LEU A 265 -8.02 -17.20 20.58
CA LEU A 265 -9.33 -17.31 21.21
C LEU A 265 -9.66 -18.76 21.59
N GLY A 266 -9.46 -19.71 20.67
CA GLY A 266 -9.70 -21.13 20.97
C GLY A 266 -8.81 -21.67 22.10
N ARG A 267 -7.55 -21.22 22.20
CA ARG A 267 -6.68 -21.59 23.33
C ARG A 267 -7.16 -20.99 24.66
N LEU A 268 -7.62 -19.75 24.64
CA LEU A 268 -8.15 -19.08 25.83
C LEU A 268 -9.44 -19.75 26.31
N GLU A 269 -10.30 -20.14 25.37
CA GLU A 269 -11.55 -20.85 25.65
C GLU A 269 -11.29 -22.21 26.31
N LEU A 270 -10.38 -23.03 25.74
CA LEU A 270 -9.93 -24.30 26.34
C LEU A 270 -9.30 -24.10 27.73
N SER A 271 -8.50 -23.04 27.91
CA SER A 271 -7.90 -22.74 29.22
C SER A 271 -8.98 -22.39 30.25
N ASN A 272 -9.99 -21.61 29.85
CA ASN A 272 -11.11 -21.25 30.72
C ASN A 272 -11.94 -22.48 31.10
N GLU A 273 -12.25 -23.38 30.15
CA GLU A 273 -12.93 -24.64 30.46
C GLU A 273 -12.14 -25.47 31.47
N SER A 274 -10.83 -25.61 31.28
CA SER A 274 -9.95 -26.32 32.22
C SER A 274 -9.91 -25.67 33.61
N HIS A 275 -9.88 -24.34 33.68
CA HIS A 275 -9.96 -23.62 34.96
C HIS A 275 -11.30 -23.83 35.65
N LEU A 276 -12.41 -23.82 34.92
CA LEU A 276 -13.74 -24.10 35.46
C LEU A 276 -13.85 -25.52 36.02
N ASP A 277 -13.29 -26.51 35.32
CA ASP A 277 -13.22 -27.90 35.81
C ASP A 277 -12.40 -28.01 37.09
N THR A 278 -11.27 -27.30 37.14
CA THR A 278 -10.41 -27.25 38.34
C THR A 278 -11.13 -26.61 39.52
N ILE A 279 -11.87 -25.52 39.29
CA ILE A 279 -12.69 -24.87 40.34
C ILE A 279 -13.79 -25.82 40.82
N SER A 280 -14.43 -26.53 39.90
CA SER A 280 -15.48 -27.51 40.21
C SER A 280 -14.96 -28.67 41.07
N SER A 281 -13.78 -29.22 40.73
CA SER A 281 -13.14 -30.29 41.53
C SER A 281 -12.71 -29.78 42.91
N MET A 282 -12.06 -28.62 42.99
CA MET A 282 -11.67 -28.00 44.26
C MET A 282 -12.89 -27.74 45.16
N LYS A 283 -14.02 -27.31 44.60
CA LYS A 283 -15.27 -27.12 45.36
C LYS A 283 -15.83 -28.44 45.89
N LYS A 284 -15.73 -29.53 45.13
CA LYS A 284 -16.12 -30.87 45.60
C LYS A 284 -15.22 -31.34 46.74
N GLU A 285 -13.90 -31.23 46.59
CA GLU A 285 -12.94 -31.58 47.63
C GLU A 285 -13.16 -30.78 48.91
N LEU A 286 -13.37 -29.47 48.79
CA LEU A 286 -13.64 -28.60 49.94
C LEU A 286 -14.94 -28.98 50.67
N SER A 287 -15.98 -29.39 49.95
CA SER A 287 -17.21 -29.88 50.57
C SER A 287 -17.04 -31.26 51.24
N ALA A 288 -16.24 -32.15 50.67
CA ALA A 288 -15.87 -33.42 51.28
C ALA A 288 -15.03 -33.24 52.56
N PHE A 289 -14.03 -32.36 52.52
CA PHE A 289 -13.24 -31.98 53.70
C PHE A 289 -14.13 -31.41 54.81
N LYS A 290 -15.02 -30.47 54.50
CA LYS A 290 -15.98 -29.93 55.47
C LYS A 290 -16.89 -31.00 56.08
N LYS A 291 -17.29 -32.02 55.30
CA LYS A 291 -18.14 -33.12 55.81
C LYS A 291 -17.36 -34.05 56.73
N ASN A 292 -16.10 -34.35 56.41
CA ASN A 292 -15.23 -35.18 57.23
C ASN A 292 -14.76 -34.48 58.52
N GLN A 293 -14.78 -33.14 58.54
CA GLN A 293 -14.45 -32.33 59.72
C GLN A 293 -15.61 -32.17 60.72
N LYS A 294 -16.76 -32.83 60.53
CA LYS A 294 -17.80 -32.91 61.57
C LYS A 294 -17.29 -33.74 62.74
N VAL A 295 -16.59 -33.09 63.68
CA VAL A 295 -16.10 -33.67 64.92
C VAL A 295 -17.30 -34.10 65.76
N ASN A 296 -17.43 -35.40 66.02
CA ASN A 296 -18.52 -35.94 66.82
C ASN A 296 -18.09 -35.96 68.29
N PHE A 297 -18.59 -35.00 69.08
CA PHE A 297 -18.29 -34.92 70.52
C PHE A 297 -19.12 -35.94 71.31
N SER A 298 -18.56 -36.46 72.39
CA SER A 298 -19.34 -37.24 73.36
C SER A 298 -20.35 -36.34 74.09
N ASP A 299 -21.42 -36.90 74.64
CA ASP A 299 -22.44 -36.10 75.32
C ASP A 299 -21.86 -35.33 76.51
N ARG A 300 -20.87 -35.90 77.21
CA ARG A 300 -20.14 -35.20 78.27
C ARG A 300 -19.30 -34.02 77.75
N GLN A 301 -18.69 -34.15 76.57
CA GLN A 301 -17.95 -33.06 75.93
C GLN A 301 -18.88 -31.96 75.42
N LYS A 302 -20.06 -32.32 74.90
CA LYS A 302 -21.11 -31.35 74.53
C LYS A 302 -21.60 -30.56 75.73
N GLU A 303 -21.80 -31.22 76.87
CA GLU A 303 -22.20 -30.59 78.13
C GLU A 303 -21.12 -29.64 78.67
N VAL A 304 -19.84 -30.02 78.58
CA VAL A 304 -18.70 -29.16 78.90
C VAL A 304 -18.65 -27.94 77.97
N LEU A 305 -18.85 -28.12 76.66
CA LEU A 305 -18.92 -27.02 75.69
C LEU A 305 -20.15 -26.12 75.91
N GLY A 306 -21.30 -26.69 76.28
CA GLY A 306 -22.52 -25.94 76.56
C GLY A 306 -22.40 -25.06 77.80
N ASN A 307 -21.85 -25.61 78.89
CA ASN A 307 -21.55 -24.83 80.09
C ASN A 307 -20.46 -23.78 79.86
N LEU A 308 -19.50 -24.06 78.97
CA LEU A 308 -18.50 -23.09 78.55
C LEU A 308 -19.11 -21.97 77.68
N ALA A 309 -20.07 -22.27 76.81
CA ALA A 309 -20.78 -21.25 76.03
C ALA A 309 -21.60 -20.33 76.92
N TYR A 310 -22.23 -20.88 77.96
CA TYR A 310 -23.13 -20.15 78.84
C TYR A 310 -22.40 -19.33 79.92
N PHE A 311 -21.33 -19.88 80.50
CA PHE A 311 -20.62 -19.26 81.62
C PHE A 311 -19.19 -18.82 81.30
N GLY A 312 -18.63 -19.19 80.14
CA GLY A 312 -17.21 -19.03 79.85
C GLY A 312 -16.70 -17.59 79.80
N VAL A 313 -17.59 -16.62 79.56
CA VAL A 313 -17.25 -15.19 79.56
C VAL A 313 -17.10 -14.68 80.99
N ASP A 314 -18.03 -15.02 81.87
CA ASP A 314 -18.14 -14.42 83.21
C ASP A 314 -17.49 -15.24 84.32
N LYS A 315 -17.35 -16.56 84.11
CA LYS A 315 -16.85 -17.51 85.13
C LYS A 315 -15.49 -18.11 84.76
N SER A 316 -14.70 -18.38 85.79
CA SER A 316 -13.46 -19.15 85.67
C SER A 316 -13.74 -20.64 85.47
N TYR A 317 -12.76 -21.39 84.94
CA TYR A 317 -12.92 -22.85 84.79
C TYR A 317 -13.23 -23.59 86.10
N ALA A 318 -12.80 -23.05 87.25
CA ALA A 318 -13.10 -23.62 88.56
C ALA A 318 -14.58 -23.45 88.93
N GLU A 319 -15.15 -22.28 88.67
CA GLU A 319 -16.55 -21.99 88.94
C GLU A 319 -17.48 -22.76 88.01
N ILE A 320 -17.08 -22.94 86.75
CA ILE A 320 -17.83 -23.77 85.79
C ILE A 320 -17.78 -25.24 86.19
N ALA A 321 -16.60 -25.76 86.58
CA ALA A 321 -16.47 -27.13 87.08
C ALA A 321 -17.34 -27.38 88.32
N SER A 322 -17.39 -26.41 89.25
CA SER A 322 -18.28 -26.46 90.41
C SER A 322 -19.76 -26.45 90.02
N THR A 323 -20.15 -25.65 89.03
CA THR A 323 -21.53 -25.59 88.53
C THR A 323 -21.95 -26.94 87.90
N MET A 324 -20.99 -27.62 87.27
CA MET A 324 -21.17 -28.94 86.66
C MET A 324 -21.03 -30.12 87.65
N ASN A 325 -20.84 -29.85 88.95
CA ASN A 325 -20.57 -30.85 89.99
C ASN A 325 -19.42 -31.82 89.65
N ILE A 326 -18.33 -31.30 89.06
CA ILE A 326 -17.11 -32.07 88.76
C ILE A 326 -15.87 -31.40 89.32
N SER A 327 -14.82 -32.20 89.47
CA SER A 327 -13.50 -31.67 89.83
C SER A 327 -12.97 -30.75 88.74
N LEU A 328 -12.24 -29.70 89.14
CA LEU A 328 -11.54 -28.80 88.22
C LEU A 328 -10.62 -29.57 87.26
N GLU A 329 -9.93 -30.59 87.76
CA GLU A 329 -9.05 -31.46 86.97
C GLU A 329 -9.82 -32.27 85.91
N GLY A 330 -11.01 -32.79 86.26
CA GLY A 330 -11.89 -33.47 85.32
C GLY A 330 -12.40 -32.54 84.21
N PHE A 331 -12.78 -31.30 84.57
CA PHE A 331 -13.17 -30.28 83.59
C PHE A 331 -12.01 -29.90 82.66
N GLN A 332 -10.81 -29.68 83.20
CA GLN A 332 -9.61 -29.37 82.41
C GLN A 332 -9.22 -30.51 81.47
N THR A 333 -9.39 -31.77 81.89
CA THR A 333 -9.14 -32.95 81.06
C THR A 333 -10.07 -32.99 79.85
N HIS A 334 -11.37 -32.71 80.04
CA HIS A 334 -12.31 -32.62 78.94
C HIS A 334 -12.00 -31.44 78.01
N ILE A 335 -11.67 -30.27 78.56
CA ILE A 335 -11.24 -29.10 77.76
C ILE A 335 -10.00 -29.43 76.92
N TYR A 336 -9.02 -30.14 77.48
CA TYR A 336 -7.83 -30.56 76.73
C TYR A 336 -8.17 -31.53 75.59
N GLN A 337 -9.02 -32.53 75.84
CA GLN A 337 -9.48 -33.47 74.81
C GLN A 337 -10.25 -32.76 73.69
N ILE A 338 -11.11 -31.80 74.04
CA ILE A 338 -11.87 -31.00 73.08
C ILE A 338 -10.93 -30.12 72.25
N LYS A 339 -9.97 -29.42 72.88
CA LYS A 339 -8.95 -28.63 72.17
C LYS A 339 -8.14 -29.49 71.20
N LYS A 340 -7.77 -30.71 71.60
CA LYS A 340 -7.07 -31.66 70.74
C LYS A 340 -7.93 -32.09 69.55
N LEU A 341 -9.22 -32.36 69.75
CA LEU A 341 -10.15 -32.71 68.67
C LEU A 341 -10.40 -31.56 67.70
N LEU A 342 -10.34 -30.32 68.19
CA LEU A 342 -10.53 -29.10 67.40
C LEU A 342 -9.23 -28.49 66.87
N ASN A 343 -8.08 -29.11 67.14
CA ASN A 343 -6.73 -28.58 66.84
C ASN A 343 -6.51 -27.14 67.35
N ILE A 344 -7.10 -26.77 68.49
CA ILE A 344 -6.94 -25.46 69.12
C ILE A 344 -5.67 -25.46 69.98
N SER A 345 -4.75 -24.50 69.73
CA SER A 345 -3.51 -24.32 70.49
C SER A 345 -3.20 -22.83 70.71
N GLY A 346 -2.47 -22.50 71.79
CA GLY A 346 -2.10 -21.13 72.15
C GLY A 346 -2.84 -20.53 73.36
N SER A 347 -2.48 -19.29 73.72
CA SER A 347 -2.96 -18.59 74.92
C SER A 347 -4.43 -18.15 74.87
N GLY A 348 -5.00 -17.96 73.67
CA GLY A 348 -6.43 -17.60 73.45
C GLY A 348 -7.38 -18.80 73.33
N GLY A 349 -6.99 -19.96 73.87
CA GLY A 349 -7.73 -21.20 73.66
C GLY A 349 -9.07 -21.28 74.41
N LYS A 350 -9.38 -20.36 75.35
CA LYS A 350 -10.68 -20.32 76.04
C LYS A 350 -11.72 -19.62 75.16
N GLU A 351 -11.36 -18.48 74.59
CA GLU A 351 -12.21 -17.64 73.74
C GLU A 351 -12.59 -18.35 72.44
N GLN A 352 -11.63 -19.08 71.84
CA GLN A 352 -11.88 -19.89 70.65
C GLN A 352 -12.87 -21.03 70.91
N LEU A 353 -12.82 -21.65 72.09
CA LEU A 353 -13.77 -22.69 72.47
C LEU A 353 -15.17 -22.12 72.75
N ILE A 354 -15.27 -20.95 73.38
CA ILE A 354 -16.54 -20.26 73.62
C ILE A 354 -17.19 -19.90 72.28
N THR A 355 -16.42 -19.31 71.36
CA THR A 355 -16.91 -18.94 70.03
C THR A 355 -17.39 -20.15 69.26
N PHE A 356 -16.58 -21.21 69.21
CA PHE A 356 -16.96 -22.48 68.58
C PHE A 356 -18.23 -23.08 69.20
N ALA A 357 -18.37 -23.00 70.52
CA ALA A 357 -19.53 -23.54 71.24
C ALA A 357 -20.82 -22.78 70.93
N LEU A 358 -20.75 -21.44 70.82
CA LEU A 358 -21.87 -20.58 70.44
C LEU A 358 -22.26 -20.76 68.97
N GLU A 359 -21.30 -20.80 68.04
CA GLU A 359 -21.56 -20.96 66.60
C GLU A 359 -22.21 -22.31 66.26
N ASN A 360 -21.93 -23.35 67.04
CA ASN A 360 -22.49 -24.69 66.86
C ASN A 360 -23.69 -24.98 67.78
N ASN A 361 -24.24 -23.95 68.45
CA ASN A 361 -25.42 -24.03 69.32
C ASN A 361 -25.31 -25.07 70.46
N PHE A 362 -24.13 -25.24 71.05
CA PHE A 362 -23.96 -26.19 72.17
C PHE A 362 -24.58 -25.70 73.49
N SER A 363 -25.03 -24.44 73.58
CA SER A 363 -25.67 -23.87 74.77
C SER A 363 -26.89 -24.65 75.26
N SER A 364 -27.55 -25.41 74.38
CA SER A 364 -28.68 -26.28 74.72
C SER A 364 -28.30 -27.50 75.56
N PHE A 365 -27.01 -27.84 75.63
CA PHE A 365 -26.47 -28.94 76.43
C PHE A 365 -25.90 -28.47 77.78
N ALA A 366 -26.04 -27.19 78.13
CA ALA A 366 -25.67 -26.71 79.46
C ALA A 366 -26.53 -27.39 80.53
N THR A 367 -25.94 -27.64 81.69
CA THR A 367 -26.68 -28.24 82.82
C THR A 367 -27.82 -27.31 83.23
N PRO A 368 -29.06 -27.81 83.36
CA PRO A 368 -30.21 -26.98 83.72
C PRO A 368 -29.97 -26.35 85.09
N HIS A 369 -30.14 -25.04 85.16
CA HIS A 369 -30.04 -24.29 86.39
C HIS A 369 -31.45 -24.08 86.95
N ASP A 370 -31.65 -24.43 88.23
CA ASP A 370 -32.77 -23.88 88.99
C ASP A 370 -32.55 -22.37 89.09
N ASN A 371 -33.46 -21.59 88.51
CA ASN A 371 -33.57 -20.16 88.73
C ASN A 371 -33.90 -19.93 90.20
N LYS A 372 -33.03 -19.21 90.91
CA LYS A 372 -33.44 -18.41 92.06
C LYS A 372 -33.66 -16.98 91.61
#